data_AF-A0AAX3MP80-F1
#
_entry.id   AF-A0AAX3MP80-F1
#
_cell.length_a   1.000
_cell.length_b   1.000
_cell.length_c   1.000
_cell.angle_alpha   90.00
_cell.angle_beta   90.00
_cell.angle_gamma   90.00
#
_symmetry.space_group_name_H-M   'P 1'
#
loop_
_entity.id
_entity.type
_entity.pdbx_description
1 polymer ?
#
loop_
_entity_poly.entity_id
_entity_poly.type
_entity_poly.pdbx_seq_one_letter_code
_entity_poly.pdbx_strand_id
1 'polypeptide(L)'
;MDKCRLCGRETVLELSHILPKFIFKYAKSTSLTGHIRATENPNRVVQDGKKIPFLCKECETLFSGWESYFSQNIFHPYQNDEKDSFDYDYRLSKFLASVSFRVLLYSFENDKDGFFDSSILKYTSVAINNLKDYLLGNNPHPKDQRQSLLLLDKTSDEINDKNMYLTRAIDFDVMTTDDCSFVYIKYLKFLQLCPIKLKTNRGWRTARISNAAGTLCMKDQELPDYVLMKMDQSIKLIKNQRGELSVNQKDKIEERIINSVFDQLN
;
A
#
# COMPACT_ATOMS: atom_id res chain seq x y z
N MET A 1 -18.31 17.96 -15.15
CA MET A 1 -17.11 18.33 -14.36
C MET A 1 -17.38 17.90 -12.93
N ASP A 2 -16.34 17.53 -12.18
CA ASP A 2 -16.46 17.07 -10.79
C ASP A 2 -15.34 17.71 -9.96
N LYS A 3 -15.43 17.64 -8.64
CA LYS A 3 -14.49 18.27 -7.71
C LYS A 3 -13.24 17.40 -7.52
N CYS A 4 -12.07 17.97 -7.75
CA CYS A 4 -10.80 17.29 -7.46
C CYS A 4 -10.69 17.00 -5.96
N ARG A 5 -10.49 15.73 -5.59
CA ARG A 5 -10.46 15.32 -4.17
C ARG A 5 -9.33 15.98 -3.38
N LEU A 6 -8.21 16.32 -4.04
CA LEU A 6 -7.08 17.02 -3.42
C LEU A 6 -7.26 18.54 -3.37
N CYS A 7 -7.26 19.23 -4.52
CA CYS A 7 -7.28 20.71 -4.52
C CYS A 7 -8.68 21.34 -4.42
N GLY A 8 -9.75 20.56 -4.58
CA GLY A 8 -11.13 21.06 -4.48
C GLY A 8 -11.62 21.89 -5.68
N ARG A 9 -10.84 22.02 -6.75
CA ARG A 9 -11.26 22.72 -7.97
C ARG A 9 -12.22 21.85 -8.79
N GLU A 10 -13.26 22.44 -9.37
CA GLU A 10 -14.15 21.78 -10.33
C GLU A 10 -13.47 21.70 -11.70
N THR A 11 -13.27 20.48 -12.20
CA THR A 11 -12.59 20.25 -13.49
C THR A 11 -12.86 18.82 -13.99
N VAL A 12 -12.24 18.44 -15.10
CA VAL A 12 -12.18 17.04 -15.56
C VAL A 12 -11.20 16.28 -14.67
N LEU A 13 -11.65 15.15 -14.14
CA LEU A 13 -10.83 14.29 -13.30
C LEU A 13 -10.17 13.19 -14.13
N GLU A 14 -8.92 12.91 -13.80
CA GLU A 14 -8.14 11.82 -14.34
C GLU A 14 -8.52 10.50 -13.63
N LEU A 15 -8.30 9.40 -14.34
CA LEU A 15 -8.52 8.05 -13.81
C LEU A 15 -7.34 7.63 -12.93
N SER A 16 -7.35 8.08 -11.67
CA SER A 16 -6.28 7.89 -10.70
C SER A 16 -6.28 6.48 -10.12
N HIS A 17 -5.10 5.89 -9.97
CA HIS A 17 -4.93 4.66 -9.20
C HIS A 17 -4.94 4.94 -7.70
N ILE A 18 -5.62 4.10 -6.90
CA ILE A 18 -5.58 4.16 -5.43
C ILE A 18 -4.18 3.82 -4.90
N LEU A 19 -3.62 2.70 -5.37
CA LEU A 19 -2.20 2.36 -5.17
C LEU A 19 -1.43 2.58 -6.48
N PRO A 20 -0.20 3.15 -6.46
CA PRO A 20 0.55 3.48 -7.65
C PRO A 20 0.66 2.35 -8.68
N LYS A 21 0.51 2.69 -9.97
CA LYS A 21 0.52 1.73 -11.09
C LYS A 21 1.77 0.85 -11.14
N PHE A 22 2.94 1.40 -10.78
CA PHE A 22 4.21 0.66 -10.85
C PHE A 22 4.23 -0.57 -9.93
N ILE A 23 3.47 -0.55 -8.83
CA ILE A 23 3.36 -1.68 -7.89
C ILE A 23 2.76 -2.89 -8.62
N PHE A 24 1.62 -2.69 -9.30
CA PHE A 24 0.94 -3.75 -10.06
C PHE A 24 1.75 -4.17 -11.29
N LYS A 25 2.40 -3.21 -11.97
CA LYS A 25 3.29 -3.51 -13.10
C LYS A 25 4.42 -4.44 -12.67
N TYR A 26 5.09 -4.14 -11.56
CA TYR A 26 6.18 -4.97 -11.02
C TYR A 26 5.68 -6.33 -10.56
N ALA A 27 4.59 -6.38 -9.78
CA ALA A 27 3.99 -7.62 -9.32
C ALA A 27 3.64 -8.55 -10.49
N LYS A 28 3.14 -7.99 -11.60
CA LYS A 28 2.85 -8.72 -12.82
C LYS A 28 4.11 -9.22 -13.53
N SER A 29 5.10 -8.35 -13.76
CA SER A 29 6.30 -8.70 -14.53
C SER A 29 7.20 -9.71 -13.84
N THR A 30 7.10 -9.81 -12.51
CA THR A 30 7.87 -10.76 -11.68
C THR A 30 7.05 -11.98 -11.24
N SER A 31 5.81 -12.11 -11.73
CA SER A 31 5.00 -13.32 -11.50
C SER A 31 5.40 -14.39 -12.53
N LEU A 32 5.69 -15.61 -12.07
CA LEU A 32 5.98 -16.76 -12.95
C LEU A 32 4.85 -17.01 -13.97
N THR A 33 3.61 -16.69 -13.59
CA THR A 33 2.46 -16.86 -14.49
C THR A 33 2.16 -15.62 -15.31
N GLY A 34 2.84 -14.49 -15.08
CA GLY A 34 2.54 -13.18 -15.67
C GLY A 34 1.24 -12.55 -15.18
N HIS A 35 0.67 -13.06 -14.07
CA HIS A 35 -0.66 -12.70 -13.58
C HIS A 35 -0.68 -12.48 -12.06
N ILE A 36 -1.60 -11.62 -11.62
CA ILE A 36 -1.94 -11.39 -10.20
C ILE A 36 -3.39 -11.89 -10.00
N ARG A 37 -3.69 -12.47 -8.84
CA ARG A 37 -5.04 -12.91 -8.47
C ARG A 37 -5.51 -12.13 -7.26
N ALA A 38 -6.80 -11.78 -7.22
CA ALA A 38 -7.41 -11.19 -6.03
C ALA A 38 -7.88 -12.29 -5.09
N THR A 39 -7.84 -12.01 -3.79
CA THR A 39 -8.42 -12.87 -2.75
C THR A 39 -9.95 -12.89 -2.81
N GLU A 40 -10.60 -11.79 -3.24
CA GLU A 40 -12.06 -11.73 -3.39
C GLU A 40 -12.60 -12.71 -4.45
N ASN A 41 -11.78 -13.02 -5.46
CA ASN A 41 -12.14 -14.01 -6.47
C ASN A 41 -10.85 -14.71 -6.95
N PRO A 42 -10.44 -15.82 -6.31
CA PRO A 42 -9.17 -16.49 -6.61
C PRO A 42 -9.16 -17.09 -8.03
N ASN A 43 -10.34 -17.35 -8.60
CA ASN A 43 -10.48 -17.85 -9.97
C ASN A 43 -10.34 -16.73 -11.03
N ARG A 44 -10.38 -15.45 -10.65
CA ARG A 44 -10.22 -14.31 -11.56
C ARG A 44 -8.84 -13.68 -11.44
N VAL A 45 -8.25 -13.41 -12.60
CA VAL A 45 -7.01 -12.64 -12.70
C VAL A 45 -7.31 -11.15 -12.59
N VAL A 46 -6.54 -10.46 -11.73
CA VAL A 46 -6.53 -9.00 -11.65
C VAL A 46 -5.30 -8.49 -12.40
N GLN A 47 -5.54 -7.64 -13.41
CA GLN A 47 -4.52 -7.17 -14.36
C GLN A 47 -4.00 -5.77 -14.04
N ASP A 48 -4.69 -5.03 -13.17
CA ASP A 48 -4.37 -3.65 -12.83
C ASP A 48 -4.93 -3.31 -11.43
N GLY A 49 -4.48 -2.22 -10.84
CA GLY A 49 -5.00 -1.72 -9.57
C GLY A 49 -6.36 -1.05 -9.70
N LYS A 50 -7.04 -0.85 -8.56
CA LYS A 50 -8.27 -0.05 -8.47
C LYS A 50 -8.01 1.38 -8.96
N LYS A 51 -8.84 1.86 -9.87
CA LYS A 51 -8.85 3.25 -10.33
C LYS A 51 -10.23 3.86 -10.27
N ILE A 52 -10.27 5.17 -10.04
CA ILE A 52 -11.50 5.97 -10.03
C ILE A 52 -11.20 7.39 -10.54
N PRO A 53 -12.18 8.11 -11.10
CA PRO A 53 -12.04 9.55 -11.33
C PRO A 53 -11.78 10.25 -9.99
N PHE A 54 -10.57 10.78 -9.77
CA PHE A 54 -10.16 11.22 -8.42
C PHE A 54 -9.52 12.61 -8.39
N LEU A 55 -8.43 12.79 -9.14
CA LEU A 55 -7.64 14.02 -9.11
C LEU A 55 -7.72 14.75 -10.45
N CYS A 56 -7.52 16.06 -10.44
CA CYS A 56 -7.27 16.81 -11.66
C CYS A 56 -5.84 16.57 -12.17
N LYS A 57 -5.60 16.89 -13.44
CA LYS A 57 -4.31 16.70 -14.12
C LYS A 57 -3.11 17.31 -13.36
N GLU A 58 -3.26 18.49 -12.76
CA GLU A 58 -2.14 19.11 -12.01
C GLU A 58 -1.82 18.34 -10.73
N CYS A 59 -2.84 17.85 -10.02
CA CYS A 59 -2.65 17.03 -8.82
C CYS A 59 -2.07 15.65 -9.15
N GLU A 60 -2.47 15.03 -10.25
CA GLU A 60 -1.83 13.81 -10.77
C GLU A 60 -0.36 14.03 -11.08
N THR A 61 -0.04 15.14 -11.74
CA THR A 61 1.35 15.48 -12.09
C THR A 61 2.22 15.63 -10.83
N LEU A 62 1.67 16.28 -9.79
CA LEU A 62 2.33 16.41 -8.49
C LEU A 62 2.64 15.04 -7.86
N PHE A 63 1.66 14.14 -7.82
CA PHE A 63 1.84 12.80 -7.26
C PHE A 63 2.81 11.96 -8.10
N SER A 64 2.72 12.03 -9.43
CA SER A 64 3.60 11.31 -10.36
C SER A 64 5.08 11.62 -10.13
N GLY A 65 5.42 12.85 -9.73
CA GLY A 65 6.79 13.22 -9.40
C GLY A 65 7.32 12.46 -8.18
N TRP A 66 6.53 12.36 -7.11
CA TRP A 66 6.91 11.63 -5.90
C TRP A 66 6.86 10.12 -6.09
N GLU A 67 5.91 9.61 -6.86
CA GLU A 67 5.84 8.20 -7.26
C GLU A 67 7.08 7.80 -8.06
N SER A 68 7.51 8.63 -9.02
CA SER A 68 8.72 8.38 -9.82
C SER A 68 9.97 8.36 -8.93
N TYR A 69 10.08 9.30 -8.00
CA TYR A 69 11.16 9.31 -7.01
C TYR A 69 11.21 8.01 -6.20
N PHE A 70 10.10 7.62 -5.57
CA PHE A 70 10.06 6.40 -4.77
C PHE A 70 10.33 5.14 -5.62
N SER A 71 9.71 5.06 -6.79
CA SER A 71 9.85 3.93 -7.71
C SER A 71 11.32 3.67 -8.08
N GLN A 72 12.03 4.72 -8.50
CA GLN A 72 13.40 4.61 -9.01
C GLN A 72 14.45 4.47 -7.90
N ASN A 73 14.28 5.18 -6.78
CA ASN A 73 15.34 5.29 -5.78
C ASN A 73 15.22 4.28 -4.63
N ILE A 74 14.01 3.76 -4.37
CA ILE A 74 13.75 2.90 -3.21
C ILE A 74 13.08 1.60 -3.65
N PHE A 75 11.96 1.69 -4.36
CA PHE A 75 11.15 0.52 -4.68
C PHE A 75 11.89 -0.52 -5.53
N HIS A 76 12.34 -0.16 -6.73
CA HIS A 76 13.01 -1.12 -7.62
C HIS A 76 14.32 -1.64 -7.03
N PRO A 77 15.23 -0.79 -6.50
CA PRO A 77 16.46 -1.28 -5.89
C PRO A 77 16.21 -2.25 -4.72
N TYR A 78 15.21 -2.01 -3.87
CA TYR A 78 14.89 -2.93 -2.78
C TYR A 78 14.21 -4.22 -3.26
N GLN A 79 13.30 -4.11 -4.24
CA GLN A 79 12.58 -5.27 -4.78
C GLN A 79 13.48 -6.24 -5.53
N ASN A 80 14.55 -5.73 -6.15
CA ASN A 80 15.54 -6.49 -6.91
C ASN A 80 16.74 -6.94 -6.04
N ASP A 81 16.68 -6.71 -4.72
CA ASP A 81 17.76 -7.03 -3.79
C ASP A 81 19.11 -6.35 -4.12
N GLU A 82 19.06 -5.17 -4.76
CA GLU A 82 20.24 -4.38 -5.15
C GLU A 82 20.76 -3.51 -4.00
N LYS A 83 19.87 -3.07 -3.09
CA LYS A 83 20.15 -2.23 -1.93
C LYS A 83 19.22 -2.54 -0.77
N ASP A 84 19.72 -2.40 0.45
CA ASP A 84 18.97 -2.60 1.71
C ASP A 84 18.88 -1.35 2.59
N SER A 85 19.53 -0.25 2.16
CA SER A 85 19.58 1.05 2.85
C SER A 85 19.46 2.21 1.85
N PHE A 86 18.70 3.23 2.24
CA PHE A 86 18.28 4.33 1.38
C PHE A 86 18.29 5.65 2.13
N ASP A 87 19.14 6.57 1.72
CA ASP A 87 18.97 7.97 2.11
C ASP A 87 17.82 8.58 1.33
N TYR A 88 16.96 9.32 2.03
CA TYR A 88 15.77 9.92 1.46
C TYR A 88 15.61 11.37 1.91
N ASP A 89 14.84 12.12 1.13
CA ASP A 89 14.37 13.46 1.48
C ASP A 89 12.83 13.50 1.60
N TYR A 90 12.29 14.71 1.70
CA TYR A 90 10.87 14.98 1.91
C TYR A 90 9.96 14.29 0.88
N ARG A 91 10.47 13.99 -0.33
CA ARG A 91 9.71 13.32 -1.39
C ARG A 91 9.23 11.93 -0.97
N LEU A 92 9.98 11.20 -0.13
CA LEU A 92 9.50 9.92 0.42
C LEU A 92 8.26 10.14 1.28
N SER A 93 8.30 11.10 2.20
CA SER A 93 7.16 11.41 3.06
C SER A 93 5.94 11.89 2.26
N LYS A 94 6.15 12.68 1.20
CA LYS A 94 5.07 13.11 0.29
C LYS A 94 4.47 11.95 -0.49
N PHE A 95 5.31 11.07 -1.03
CA PHE A 95 4.86 9.85 -1.69
C PHE A 95 3.95 9.03 -0.75
N LEU A 96 4.43 8.70 0.45
CA LEU A 96 3.66 7.90 1.41
C LEU A 96 2.34 8.59 1.77
N ALA A 97 2.38 9.88 2.13
CA ALA A 97 1.18 10.65 2.44
C ALA A 97 0.17 10.67 1.27
N SER A 98 0.63 10.70 0.02
CA SER A 98 -0.23 10.68 -1.18
C SER A 98 -0.98 9.36 -1.33
N VAL A 99 -0.33 8.23 -1.00
CA VAL A 99 -0.95 6.90 -1.06
C VAL A 99 -1.93 6.75 0.10
N SER A 100 -1.56 7.14 1.32
CA SER A 100 -2.46 7.09 2.48
C SER A 100 -3.68 8.01 2.31
N PHE A 101 -3.52 9.18 1.70
CA PHE A 101 -4.65 10.06 1.36
C PHE A 101 -5.64 9.39 0.42
N ARG A 102 -5.14 8.79 -0.68
CA ARG A 102 -5.98 8.08 -1.65
C ARG A 102 -6.72 6.91 -1.02
N VAL A 103 -6.02 6.08 -0.25
CA VAL A 103 -6.63 4.93 0.43
C VAL A 103 -7.67 5.39 1.44
N LEU A 104 -7.32 6.31 2.34
CA LEU A 104 -8.23 6.77 3.38
C LEU A 104 -9.51 7.38 2.81
N LEU A 105 -9.36 8.28 1.83
CA LEU A 105 -10.52 8.94 1.24
C LEU A 105 -11.35 7.97 0.39
N TYR A 106 -10.73 7.05 -0.34
CA TYR A 106 -11.45 5.99 -1.04
C TYR A 106 -12.28 5.13 -0.08
N SER A 107 -11.65 4.62 1.00
CA SER A 107 -12.35 3.81 2.00
C SER A 107 -13.47 4.58 2.67
N PHE A 108 -13.25 5.86 2.97
CA PHE A 108 -14.26 6.75 3.55
C PHE A 108 -15.46 6.99 2.62
N GLU A 109 -15.23 7.29 1.34
CA GLU A 109 -16.29 7.52 0.36
C GLU A 109 -17.07 6.25 -0.02
N ASN A 110 -16.49 5.07 0.23
CA ASN A 110 -17.07 3.77 -0.13
C ASN A 110 -17.44 2.91 1.08
N ASP A 111 -17.56 3.51 2.27
CA ASP A 111 -17.96 2.82 3.48
C ASP A 111 -19.44 2.42 3.43
N LYS A 112 -19.72 1.24 2.89
CA LYS A 112 -21.07 0.69 2.77
C LYS A 112 -21.58 0.06 4.06
N ASP A 113 -20.66 -0.37 4.92
CA ASP A 113 -20.95 -1.16 6.11
C ASP A 113 -20.96 -0.31 7.39
N GLY A 114 -20.67 0.99 7.28
CA GLY A 114 -20.70 1.94 8.39
C GLY A 114 -19.52 1.78 9.34
N PHE A 115 -18.36 1.35 8.84
CA PHE A 115 -17.12 1.22 9.60
C PHE A 115 -16.67 2.55 10.21
N PHE A 116 -16.99 3.69 9.58
CA PHE A 116 -16.76 5.00 10.13
C PHE A 116 -17.97 5.48 10.93
N ASP A 117 -18.10 4.98 12.16
CA ASP A 117 -19.12 5.45 13.09
C ASP A 117 -18.87 6.90 13.57
N SER A 118 -19.87 7.47 14.25
CA SER A 118 -19.79 8.84 14.77
C SER A 118 -18.58 9.13 15.65
N SER A 119 -18.02 8.12 16.32
CA SER A 119 -16.85 8.27 17.21
C SER A 119 -15.57 8.52 16.42
N ILE A 120 -15.48 7.98 15.20
CA ILE A 120 -14.28 8.03 14.37
C ILE A 120 -14.34 9.02 13.21
N LEU A 121 -15.55 9.33 12.71
CA LEU A 121 -15.79 10.28 11.60
C LEU A 121 -15.03 11.60 11.76
N LYS A 122 -15.01 12.16 12.98
CA LYS A 122 -14.31 13.42 13.26
C LYS A 122 -12.79 13.30 13.05
N TYR A 123 -12.20 12.18 13.46
CA TYR A 123 -10.75 11.95 13.32
C TYR A 123 -10.38 11.67 11.87
N THR A 124 -11.22 10.92 11.14
CA THR A 124 -11.06 10.69 9.70
C THR A 124 -11.07 12.00 8.91
N SER A 125 -12.04 12.88 9.19
CA SER A 125 -12.14 14.19 8.54
C SER A 125 -10.89 15.06 8.81
N VAL A 126 -10.40 15.07 10.05
CA VAL A 126 -9.17 15.78 10.43
C VAL A 126 -7.95 15.18 9.72
N ALA A 127 -7.83 13.85 9.67
CA ALA A 127 -6.72 13.18 9.02
C ALA A 127 -6.67 13.46 7.51
N ILE A 128 -7.83 13.40 6.83
CA ILE A 128 -7.96 13.76 5.42
C ILE A 128 -7.49 15.20 5.18
N ASN A 129 -7.96 16.17 5.97
CA ASN A 129 -7.58 17.57 5.81
C ASN A 129 -6.08 17.80 6.09
N ASN A 130 -5.53 17.20 7.14
CA ASN A 130 -4.10 17.30 7.44
C ASN A 130 -3.23 16.75 6.30
N LEU A 131 -3.61 15.62 5.72
CA LEU A 131 -2.93 15.05 4.56
C LEU A 131 -3.04 15.98 3.35
N LYS A 132 -4.24 16.52 3.06
CA LYS A 132 -4.44 17.47 1.95
C LYS A 132 -3.57 18.70 2.09
N ASP A 133 -3.58 19.35 3.26
CA ASP A 133 -2.78 20.55 3.52
C ASP A 133 -1.29 20.26 3.42
N TYR A 134 -0.84 19.12 3.93
CA TYR A 134 0.53 18.70 3.77
C TYR A 134 0.88 18.49 2.29
N LEU A 135 0.08 17.72 1.54
CA LEU A 135 0.33 17.41 0.14
C LEU A 135 0.31 18.65 -0.76
N LEU A 136 -0.55 19.63 -0.47
CA LEU A 136 -0.62 20.90 -1.21
C LEU A 136 0.47 21.91 -0.79
N GLY A 137 1.23 21.62 0.27
CA GLY A 137 2.27 22.51 0.78
C GLY A 137 1.75 23.64 1.68
N ASN A 138 0.46 23.64 2.02
CA ASN A 138 -0.14 24.57 2.98
C ASN A 138 0.40 24.35 4.40
N ASN A 139 0.85 23.13 4.71
CA ASN A 139 1.51 22.79 5.96
C ASN A 139 2.85 22.08 5.68
N PRO A 140 3.96 22.47 6.33
CA PRO A 140 5.24 21.78 6.18
C PRO A 140 5.29 20.39 6.83
N HIS A 141 4.29 20.03 7.65
CA HIS A 141 4.30 18.80 8.44
C HIS A 141 2.93 18.08 8.44
N PRO A 142 2.87 16.73 8.32
CA PRO A 142 1.60 15.97 8.25
C PRO A 142 0.86 15.81 9.59
N LYS A 143 1.17 16.65 10.59
CA LYS A 143 0.72 16.55 11.99
C LYS A 143 0.76 15.11 12.54
N ASP A 144 -0.35 14.56 13.01
CA ASP A 144 -0.42 13.19 13.56
C ASP A 144 -0.36 12.11 12.48
N GLN A 145 -0.65 12.45 11.22
CA GLN A 145 -0.60 11.56 10.05
C GLN A 145 0.85 11.37 9.55
N ARG A 146 1.83 11.33 10.47
CA ARG A 146 3.21 10.97 10.13
C ARG A 146 3.22 9.55 9.58
N GLN A 147 3.86 9.40 8.43
CA GLN A 147 3.91 8.13 7.72
C GLN A 147 4.92 7.20 8.39
N SER A 148 4.62 5.90 8.38
CA SER A 148 5.57 4.85 8.72
C SER A 148 5.76 3.95 7.51
N LEU A 149 7.00 3.48 7.32
CA LEU A 149 7.34 2.55 6.24
C LEU A 149 8.33 1.50 6.76
N LEU A 150 7.97 0.24 6.54
CA LEU A 150 8.79 -0.91 6.85
C LEU A 150 9.22 -1.59 5.56
N LEU A 151 10.50 -1.93 5.52
CA LEU A 151 11.10 -2.85 4.57
C LEU A 151 10.93 -4.27 5.13
N LEU A 152 10.36 -5.16 4.32
CA LEU A 152 10.05 -6.54 4.69
C LEU A 152 10.82 -7.50 3.78
N ASP A 153 11.15 -8.67 4.29
CA ASP A 153 11.69 -9.73 3.46
C ASP A 153 11.19 -11.10 3.91
N LYS A 154 11.55 -12.14 3.16
CA LYS A 154 11.34 -13.53 3.56
C LYS A 154 12.03 -13.80 4.90
N THR A 155 11.38 -14.58 5.77
CA THR A 155 11.96 -15.00 7.05
C THR A 155 12.80 -16.27 6.95
N SER A 156 12.70 -16.97 5.82
CA SER A 156 13.45 -18.18 5.48
C SER A 156 13.37 -18.41 3.96
N ASP A 157 14.15 -19.33 3.41
CA ASP A 157 14.06 -19.72 1.99
C ASP A 157 12.88 -20.67 1.69
N GLU A 158 12.11 -21.05 2.72
CA GLU A 158 10.97 -21.93 2.56
C GLU A 158 9.82 -21.23 1.82
N ILE A 159 9.20 -21.96 0.89
CA ILE A 159 7.98 -21.49 0.24
C ILE A 159 6.81 -21.70 1.21
N ASN A 160 6.41 -20.64 1.91
CA ASN A 160 5.27 -20.65 2.83
C ASN A 160 4.39 -19.41 2.65
N ASP A 161 3.17 -19.45 3.21
CA ASP A 161 2.19 -18.37 3.06
C ASP A 161 2.66 -17.05 3.68
N LYS A 162 3.49 -17.12 4.74
CA LYS A 162 4.07 -15.94 5.37
C LYS A 162 5.06 -15.25 4.43
N ASN A 163 6.01 -15.99 3.85
CA ASN A 163 6.97 -15.45 2.88
C ASN A 163 6.27 -14.91 1.63
N MET A 164 5.23 -15.59 1.15
CA MET A 164 4.40 -15.09 0.05
C MET A 164 3.70 -13.79 0.43
N TYR A 165 3.14 -13.67 1.63
CA TYR A 165 2.55 -12.42 2.10
C TYR A 165 3.57 -11.29 2.21
N LEU A 166 4.71 -11.56 2.86
CA LEU A 166 5.74 -10.57 3.12
C LEU A 166 6.39 -10.00 1.86
N THR A 167 6.47 -10.81 0.78
CA THR A 167 7.19 -10.44 -0.44
C THR A 167 6.30 -10.16 -1.66
N ARG A 168 5.06 -10.68 -1.69
CA ARG A 168 4.20 -10.62 -2.90
C ARG A 168 2.82 -10.00 -2.69
N ALA A 169 2.28 -9.98 -1.47
CA ALA A 169 0.92 -9.51 -1.25
C ALA A 169 0.77 -8.01 -1.51
N ILE A 170 -0.38 -7.64 -2.07
CA ILE A 170 -0.85 -6.26 -2.18
C ILE A 170 -2.20 -6.22 -1.47
N ASP A 171 -2.30 -5.38 -0.45
CA ASP A 171 -3.46 -5.24 0.40
C ASP A 171 -3.52 -3.80 0.94
N PHE A 172 -4.71 -3.26 1.09
CA PHE A 172 -4.89 -1.98 1.77
C PHE A 172 -6.23 -1.97 2.50
N ASP A 173 -6.25 -1.31 3.65
CA ASP A 173 -7.43 -1.24 4.50
C ASP A 173 -7.38 -0.02 5.41
N VAL A 174 -8.52 0.33 6.01
CA VAL A 174 -8.59 1.25 7.15
C VAL A 174 -8.99 0.46 8.38
N MET A 175 -8.01 0.21 9.25
CA MET A 175 -8.20 -0.55 10.46
C MET A 175 -8.76 0.35 11.56
N THR A 176 -9.76 -0.14 12.28
CA THR A 176 -10.35 0.54 13.42
C THR A 176 -10.52 -0.44 14.58
N THR A 177 -10.12 0.00 15.77
CA THR A 177 -10.43 -0.58 17.07
C THR A 177 -11.16 0.47 17.91
N ASP A 178 -11.57 0.12 19.13
CA ASP A 178 -12.26 1.05 20.04
C ASP A 178 -11.47 2.36 20.29
N ASP A 179 -10.13 2.30 20.26
CA ASP A 179 -9.26 3.41 20.63
C ASP A 179 -8.20 3.80 19.58
N CYS A 180 -8.04 3.02 18.51
CA CYS A 180 -7.05 3.26 17.46
C CYS A 180 -7.68 3.12 16.08
N SER A 181 -7.22 3.94 15.13
CA SER A 181 -7.50 3.75 13.72
C SER A 181 -6.38 4.28 12.85
N PHE A 182 -6.13 3.57 11.76
CA PHE A 182 -5.02 3.85 10.87
C PHE A 182 -5.25 3.24 9.49
N VAL A 183 -4.60 3.82 8.51
CA VAL A 183 -4.50 3.26 7.16
C VAL A 183 -3.41 2.19 7.16
N TYR A 184 -3.76 0.99 6.72
CA TYR A 184 -2.86 -0.15 6.50
C TYR A 184 -2.64 -0.32 5.01
N ILE A 185 -1.38 -0.37 4.56
CA ILE A 185 -1.07 -0.54 3.13
C ILE A 185 0.13 -1.49 2.99
N LYS A 186 -0.14 -2.69 2.50
CA LYS A 186 0.87 -3.70 2.17
C LYS A 186 1.05 -3.76 0.66
N TYR A 187 2.29 -3.72 0.20
CA TYR A 187 2.59 -4.01 -1.20
C TYR A 187 3.97 -4.62 -1.35
N LEU A 188 4.03 -5.82 -1.93
CA LEU A 188 5.26 -6.55 -2.22
C LEU A 188 6.17 -6.68 -1.00
N LYS A 189 7.33 -6.03 -0.94
CA LYS A 189 8.26 -6.04 0.21
C LYS A 189 8.09 -4.83 1.15
N PHE A 190 6.99 -4.10 1.04
CA PHE A 190 6.74 -2.89 1.82
C PHE A 190 5.49 -3.01 2.68
N LEU A 191 5.55 -2.42 3.87
CA LEU A 191 4.39 -2.13 4.71
C LEU A 191 4.39 -0.66 5.09
N GLN A 192 3.36 0.05 4.67
CA GLN A 192 3.13 1.45 4.97
C GLN A 192 1.95 1.58 5.94
N LEU A 193 2.11 2.46 6.93
CA LEU A 193 1.07 2.77 7.91
C LEU A 193 0.89 4.28 8.06
N CYS A 194 -0.35 4.72 8.24
CA CYS A 194 -0.67 6.13 8.52
C CYS A 194 -1.70 6.25 9.65
N PRO A 195 -1.36 6.88 10.79
CA PRO A 195 -2.30 7.12 11.88
C PRO A 195 -3.51 7.97 11.46
N ILE A 196 -4.71 7.59 11.89
CA ILE A 196 -5.91 8.44 11.88
C ILE A 196 -6.19 8.92 13.30
N LYS A 197 -6.24 7.97 14.25
CA LYS A 197 -6.39 8.20 15.69
C LYS A 197 -5.53 7.17 16.42
N LEU A 198 -4.68 7.60 17.33
CA LEU A 198 -3.92 6.68 18.20
C LEU A 198 -4.12 7.06 19.65
N LYS A 199 -4.39 6.05 20.49
CA LYS A 199 -4.32 6.22 21.95
C LYS A 199 -2.88 6.45 22.44
N THR A 200 -1.92 5.78 21.81
CA THR A 200 -0.50 5.88 22.14
C THR A 200 0.36 5.82 20.89
N ASN A 201 1.48 6.52 20.92
CA ASN A 201 2.51 6.47 19.88
C ASN A 201 3.50 5.30 20.07
N ARG A 202 3.38 4.51 21.16
CA ARG A 202 4.24 3.34 21.38
C ARG A 202 4.06 2.32 20.24
N GLY A 203 5.15 1.73 19.75
CA GLY A 203 5.16 0.85 18.57
C GLY A 203 5.06 1.56 17.21
N TRP A 204 4.76 2.87 17.17
CA TRP A 204 4.70 3.63 15.90
C TRP A 204 5.97 4.44 15.63
N ARG A 205 6.77 4.72 16.66
CA ARG A 205 7.92 5.64 16.56
C ARG A 205 9.10 5.03 15.81
N THR A 206 9.33 3.73 15.95
CA THR A 206 10.44 2.98 15.35
C THR A 206 10.34 2.91 13.83
N ALA A 207 9.11 2.81 13.31
CA ALA A 207 8.80 2.74 11.89
C ALA A 207 8.63 4.10 11.18
N ARG A 208 8.69 5.19 11.94
CA ARG A 208 8.27 6.52 11.48
C ARG A 208 9.28 7.11 10.50
N ILE A 209 8.76 7.63 9.40
CA ILE A 209 9.52 8.36 8.39
C ILE A 209 9.56 9.85 8.76
N SER A 210 10.76 10.42 8.71
CA SER A 210 10.96 11.87 8.84
C SER A 210 10.34 12.58 7.65
N ASN A 211 9.63 13.69 7.88
CA ASN A 211 9.04 14.48 6.79
C ASN A 211 10.07 15.34 6.03
N ALA A 212 11.32 15.43 6.51
CA ALA A 212 12.37 16.23 5.89
C ALA A 212 13.42 15.37 5.18
N ALA A 213 14.13 14.51 5.92
CA ALA A 213 15.13 13.59 5.39
C ALA A 213 15.49 12.53 6.45
N GLY A 214 16.12 11.44 6.01
CA GLY A 214 16.64 10.40 6.88
C GLY A 214 17.17 9.20 6.10
N THR A 215 17.43 8.11 6.81
CA THR A 215 17.87 6.84 6.23
C THR A 215 16.83 5.76 6.52
N LEU A 216 16.36 5.09 5.48
CA LEU A 216 15.46 3.94 5.52
C LEU A 216 16.31 2.69 5.30
N CYS A 217 16.29 1.77 6.25
CA CYS A 217 16.88 0.44 6.08
C CYS A 217 16.05 -0.59 6.84
N MET A 218 16.30 -1.86 6.54
CA MET A 218 15.68 -2.96 7.27
C MET A 218 16.14 -2.93 8.74
N LYS A 219 15.19 -2.90 9.67
CA LYS A 219 15.44 -2.88 11.10
C LYS A 219 14.41 -3.74 11.80
N ASP A 220 14.79 -4.33 12.93
CA ASP A 220 13.83 -4.85 13.88
C ASP A 220 13.01 -3.68 14.42
N GLN A 221 11.71 -3.71 14.14
CA GLN A 221 10.79 -2.68 14.57
C GLN A 221 9.69 -3.31 15.38
N GLU A 222 9.51 -2.81 16.60
CA GLU A 222 8.31 -3.10 17.38
C GLU A 222 7.10 -2.56 16.62
N LEU A 223 6.20 -3.46 16.21
CA LEU A 223 4.89 -3.12 15.69
C LEU A 223 3.83 -3.35 16.79
N PRO A 224 2.77 -2.54 16.86
CA PRO A 224 1.66 -2.82 17.74
C PRO A 224 0.98 -4.16 17.40
N ASP A 225 0.50 -4.88 18.41
CA ASP A 225 -0.14 -6.20 18.24
C ASP A 225 -1.26 -6.21 17.21
N TYR A 226 -2.09 -5.16 17.15
CA TYR A 226 -3.17 -5.07 16.17
C TYR A 226 -2.68 -4.99 14.71
N VAL A 227 -1.47 -4.47 14.46
CA VAL A 227 -0.86 -4.48 13.13
C VAL A 227 -0.42 -5.90 12.78
N LEU A 228 0.19 -6.61 13.72
CA LEU A 228 0.60 -8.01 13.56
C LEU A 228 -0.63 -8.91 13.36
N MET A 229 -1.69 -8.70 14.13
CA MET A 229 -2.95 -9.43 13.98
C MET A 229 -3.56 -9.26 12.58
N LYS A 230 -3.54 -8.04 12.01
CA LYS A 230 -3.99 -7.81 10.62
C LYS A 230 -3.12 -8.57 9.61
N MET A 231 -1.80 -8.62 9.82
CA MET A 231 -0.90 -9.41 8.97
C MET A 231 -1.27 -10.91 9.03
N ASP A 232 -1.46 -11.46 10.22
CA ASP A 232 -1.83 -12.86 10.42
C ASP A 232 -3.20 -13.20 9.81
N GLN A 233 -4.18 -12.31 9.94
CA GLN A 233 -5.49 -12.44 9.30
C GLN A 233 -5.35 -12.49 7.78
N SER A 234 -4.51 -11.62 7.21
CA SER A 234 -4.27 -11.55 5.77
C SER A 234 -3.53 -12.80 5.25
N ILE A 235 -2.56 -13.32 5.99
CA ILE A 235 -1.87 -14.59 5.70
C ILE A 235 -2.87 -15.76 5.69
N LYS A 236 -3.75 -15.84 6.71
CA LYS A 236 -4.80 -16.87 6.79
C LYS A 236 -5.78 -16.76 5.62
N LEU A 237 -6.19 -15.54 5.26
CA LEU A 237 -7.10 -15.31 4.13
C LEU A 237 -6.48 -15.82 2.82
N ILE A 238 -5.22 -15.48 2.56
CA ILE A 238 -4.50 -15.94 1.36
C ILE A 238 -4.42 -17.47 1.33
N LYS A 239 -4.09 -18.09 2.46
CA LYS A 239 -4.03 -19.56 2.59
C LYS A 239 -5.38 -20.20 2.25
N ASN A 240 -6.46 -19.69 2.82
CA ASN A 240 -7.81 -20.22 2.59
C ASN A 240 -8.23 -20.06 1.12
N GLN A 241 -8.04 -18.88 0.55
CA GLN A 241 -8.42 -18.58 -0.84
C GLN A 241 -7.63 -19.37 -1.88
N ARG A 242 -6.37 -19.74 -1.58
CA ARG A 242 -5.61 -20.70 -2.41
C ARG A 242 -6.21 -22.10 -2.38
N GLY A 243 -6.78 -22.51 -1.24
CA GLY A 243 -7.49 -23.78 -1.10
C GLY A 243 -8.74 -23.86 -2.00
N GLU A 244 -9.40 -22.73 -2.22
CA GLU A 244 -10.64 -22.60 -3.02
C GLU A 244 -10.40 -22.56 -4.55
N LEU A 245 -9.15 -22.62 -5.01
CA LEU A 245 -8.85 -22.72 -6.45
C LEU A 245 -9.40 -24.02 -7.05
N SER A 246 -10.18 -23.88 -8.13
CA SER A 246 -10.66 -25.03 -8.90
C SER A 246 -9.50 -25.83 -9.52
N VAL A 247 -9.69 -27.14 -9.71
CA VAL A 247 -8.68 -28.03 -10.30
C VAL A 247 -8.18 -27.48 -11.64
N ASN A 248 -9.10 -27.12 -12.54
CA ASN A 248 -8.77 -26.49 -13.83
C ASN A 248 -7.91 -25.23 -13.72
N GLN A 249 -8.03 -24.45 -12.64
CA GLN A 249 -7.20 -23.26 -12.42
C GLN A 249 -5.83 -23.63 -11.84
N LYS A 250 -5.75 -24.67 -11.02
CA LYS A 250 -4.47 -25.21 -10.54
C LYS A 250 -3.63 -25.73 -11.71
N ASP A 251 -4.24 -26.55 -12.58
CA ASP A 251 -3.56 -27.12 -13.76
C ASP A 251 -3.02 -26.01 -14.69
N LYS A 252 -3.82 -24.96 -14.95
CA LYS A 252 -3.39 -23.80 -15.75
C LYS A 252 -2.25 -23.00 -15.11
N ILE A 253 -2.18 -22.95 -13.78
CA ILE A 253 -1.08 -22.29 -13.07
C ILE A 253 0.18 -23.15 -13.22
N GLU A 254 0.08 -24.45 -13.01
CA GLU A 254 1.18 -25.40 -13.14
C GLU A 254 1.76 -25.40 -14.55
N GLU A 255 0.93 -25.52 -15.59
CA GLU A 255 1.35 -25.48 -16.99
C GLU A 255 2.12 -24.18 -17.33
N ARG A 256 1.64 -23.03 -16.83
CA ARG A 256 2.31 -21.74 -17.04
C ARG A 256 3.63 -21.63 -16.30
N ILE A 257 3.71 -22.16 -15.09
CA ILE A 257 4.96 -22.19 -14.32
C ILE A 257 5.98 -23.05 -15.06
N ILE A 258 5.57 -24.24 -15.52
CA ILE A 258 6.43 -25.14 -16.28
C ILE A 258 6.98 -24.44 -17.54
N ASN A 259 6.11 -23.85 -18.35
CA ASN A 259 6.52 -23.13 -19.56
C ASN A 259 7.46 -21.96 -19.24
N SER A 260 7.17 -21.17 -18.20
CA SER A 260 8.03 -20.05 -17.78
C SER A 260 9.42 -20.50 -17.31
N VAL A 261 9.53 -21.66 -16.66
CA VAL A 261 10.83 -22.19 -16.21
C VAL A 261 11.63 -22.70 -17.40
N PHE A 262 10.98 -23.38 -18.35
CA PHE A 262 11.63 -23.83 -19.58
C PHE A 262 12.13 -22.67 -20.45
N ASP A 263 11.38 -21.57 -20.55
CA ASP A 263 11.78 -20.38 -21.29
C ASP A 263 12.97 -19.64 -20.65
N GLN A 264 13.23 -19.82 -19.35
CA GLN A 264 14.38 -19.22 -18.65
C GLN A 264 15.67 -20.05 -18.77
N LEU A 265 15.56 -21.31 -19.18
CA LEU A 265 16.68 -22.24 -19.34
C LEU A 265 17.23 -22.31 -20.78
N ASN A 266 16.52 -21.71 -21.74
CA ASN A 266 16.91 -21.58 -23.15
C ASN A 266 17.29 -20.15 -23.50
#